data_AF-A0A6J0BUW3-F1
#
_entry.id   AF-A0A6J0BUW3-F1
#
_cell.length_a   1.000
_cell.length_b   1.000
_cell.length_c   1.000
_cell.angle_alpha   90.00
_cell.angle_beta   90.00
_cell.angle_gamma   90.00
#
_symmetry.space_group_name_H-M   'P 1'
#
loop_
_entity.id
_entity.type
_entity.pdbx_description
1 polymer ?
#
loop_
_entity_poly.entity_id
_entity_poly.type
_entity_poly.pdbx_seq_one_letter_code
_entity_poly.pdbx_strand_id
1 'polypeptide(L)'
;MLACELNPWQISLGSLVVCSAPEIYIKMAGIASTVYNVICRRSSTFALAIIAGTFVFERTFDTISNQIFDSYNKGKQWKDIKHKYEKE
;
A
#
# COMPACT_ATOMS: atom_id res chain seq x y z
N MET A 1 -40.55 26.29 -17.91
CA MET A 1 -40.66 25.20 -18.90
C MET A 1 -39.25 24.75 -19.29
N LEU A 2 -38.64 23.89 -18.48
CA LEU A 2 -37.55 22.99 -18.89
C LEU A 2 -37.72 21.74 -18.01
N ALA A 3 -37.94 20.61 -18.68
CA ALA A 3 -38.49 19.39 -18.13
C ALA A 3 -37.43 18.63 -17.30
N CYS A 4 -37.82 18.19 -16.10
CA CYS A 4 -37.13 17.16 -15.35
C CYS A 4 -37.60 15.80 -15.91
N GLU A 5 -36.68 14.99 -16.43
CA GLU A 5 -36.98 13.66 -16.95
C GLU A 5 -37.60 12.79 -15.84
N LEU A 6 -38.83 12.36 -16.07
CA LEU A 6 -39.63 11.53 -15.16
C LEU A 6 -39.21 10.07 -15.29
N ASN A 7 -38.70 9.49 -14.20
CA ASN A 7 -38.52 8.04 -14.08
C ASN A 7 -39.87 7.35 -13.80
N PRO A 8 -40.22 6.25 -14.51
CA PRO A 8 -41.58 5.71 -14.56
C PRO A 8 -42.03 4.85 -13.35
N TRP A 9 -41.35 4.91 -12.19
CA TRP A 9 -41.63 4.01 -11.05
C TRP A 9 -41.83 4.68 -9.68
N GLN A 10 -42.02 5.99 -9.59
CA GLN A 10 -42.31 6.65 -8.30
C GLN A 10 -43.82 6.70 -8.02
N ILE A 11 -44.31 5.68 -7.30
CA ILE A 11 -45.66 5.64 -6.76
C ILE A 11 -45.74 6.59 -5.56
N SER A 12 -46.62 7.58 -5.68
CA SER A 12 -46.91 8.60 -4.67
C SER A 12 -47.60 7.99 -3.45
N LEU A 13 -46.88 7.90 -2.33
CA LEU A 13 -47.46 7.78 -0.98
C LEU A 13 -46.95 8.94 -0.12
N GLY A 14 -47.88 9.87 0.16
CA GLY A 14 -47.94 10.70 1.37
C GLY A 14 -46.70 11.49 1.79
N SER A 15 -46.78 12.82 1.64
CA SER A 15 -46.14 13.86 2.43
C SER A 15 -45.11 13.41 3.48
N LEU A 16 -43.88 13.17 3.02
CA LEU A 16 -42.68 13.35 3.82
C LEU A 16 -41.60 13.80 2.83
N VAL A 17 -41.34 15.10 2.80
CA VAL A 17 -40.15 15.64 2.15
C VAL A 17 -38.98 15.08 2.95
N VAL A 18 -38.51 13.90 2.55
CA VAL A 18 -37.17 13.45 2.88
C VAL A 18 -36.26 14.38 2.08
N CYS A 19 -35.91 15.51 2.66
CA CYS A 19 -34.63 16.13 2.33
C CYS A 19 -33.60 15.03 2.61
N SER A 20 -33.16 14.34 1.56
CA SER A 20 -31.99 13.47 1.65
C SER A 20 -30.93 14.29 2.36
N ALA A 21 -30.54 13.84 3.55
CA ALA A 21 -29.35 14.33 4.20
C ALA A 21 -28.27 14.42 3.11
N PRO A 22 -27.54 15.55 3.00
CA PRO A 22 -26.41 15.56 2.09
C PRO A 22 -25.58 14.34 2.47
N GLU A 23 -25.18 13.55 1.48
CA GLU A 23 -24.19 12.51 1.69
C GLU A 23 -22.99 13.15 2.39
N ILE A 24 -22.94 13.06 3.71
CA ILE A 24 -21.74 13.18 4.51
C ILE A 24 -21.01 11.86 4.26
N TYR A 25 -20.62 11.67 3.00
CA TYR A 25 -19.60 10.72 2.63
C TYR A 25 -18.33 11.27 3.25
N ILE A 26 -18.04 10.82 4.47
CA ILE A 26 -16.74 11.01 5.08
C ILE A 26 -15.76 10.34 4.12
N LYS A 27 -15.17 11.12 3.21
CA LYS A 27 -13.90 10.77 2.56
C LYS A 27 -12.89 10.66 3.69
N MET A 28 -12.83 9.51 4.33
CA MET A 28 -11.64 9.10 5.06
C MET A 28 -10.58 8.87 3.99
N ALA A 29 -9.99 9.96 3.49
CA ALA A 29 -8.81 9.90 2.65
C ALA A 29 -7.64 9.54 3.56
N GLY A 30 -7.57 8.27 3.94
CA GLY A 30 -6.45 7.72 4.67
C GLY A 30 -5.21 7.68 3.77
N ILE A 31 -4.04 7.51 4.39
CA ILE A 31 -2.78 7.25 3.66
C ILE A 31 -2.98 6.06 2.70
N ALA A 32 -3.72 5.03 3.12
CA ALA A 32 -4.08 3.89 2.28
C ALA A 32 -4.87 4.28 1.02
N SER A 33 -5.84 5.18 1.12
CA SER A 33 -6.62 5.67 -0.03
C SER A 33 -5.75 6.47 -1.00
N THR A 34 -4.77 7.21 -0.49
CA THR A 34 -3.80 7.96 -1.30
C THR A 34 -2.86 7.01 -2.04
N VAL A 35 -2.28 6.04 -1.33
CA VAL A 35 -1.39 5.01 -1.91
C VAL A 35 -2.13 4.19 -2.98
N TYR A 36 -3.37 3.80 -2.72
CA TYR A 36 -4.19 3.08 -3.69
C TYR A 36 -4.39 3.89 -4.96
N ASN A 37 -4.76 5.16 -4.84
CA ASN A 37 -5.01 6.02 -5.99
C ASN A 37 -3.73 6.33 -6.80
N VAL A 38 -2.57 6.41 -6.15
CA VAL A 38 -1.29 6.74 -6.81
C VAL A 38 -0.65 5.52 -7.45
N ILE A 39 -0.65 4.37 -6.78
CA ILE A 39 0.20 3.22 -7.16
C ILE A 39 -0.66 2.04 -7.62
N CYS A 40 -1.73 1.71 -6.89
CA CYS A 40 -2.47 0.47 -7.07
C CYS A 40 -3.72 0.57 -7.96
N ARG A 41 -4.12 1.77 -8.38
CA ARG A 41 -5.38 1.98 -9.13
C ARG A 41 -5.34 1.48 -10.58
N ARG A 42 -4.19 1.55 -11.25
CA ARG A 42 -3.99 1.00 -12.60
C ARG A 42 -3.06 -0.20 -12.57
N SER A 43 -3.42 -1.27 -13.28
CA SER A 43 -2.62 -2.51 -13.31
C SER A 43 -1.21 -2.30 -13.87
N SER A 44 -1.05 -1.41 -14.86
CA SER A 44 0.25 -1.07 -15.43
C SER A 44 1.16 -0.32 -14.45
N THR A 45 0.65 0.66 -13.72
CA THR A 45 1.43 1.39 -12.70
C THR A 45 1.76 0.50 -11.50
N PHE A 46 0.85 -0.41 -11.16
CA PHE A 46 1.04 -1.38 -10.10
C PHE A 46 2.17 -2.38 -10.42
N ALA A 47 2.19 -2.93 -11.65
CA ALA A 47 3.26 -3.83 -12.07
C ALA A 47 4.65 -3.16 -12.05
N LEU A 48 4.74 -1.91 -12.53
CA LEU A 48 5.98 -1.14 -12.47
C LEU A 48 6.43 -0.88 -11.02
N ALA A 49 5.49 -0.58 -10.13
CA ALA A 49 5.79 -0.36 -8.72
C ALA A 49 6.29 -1.63 -8.02
N ILE A 50 5.75 -2.81 -8.36
CA ILE A 50 6.25 -4.09 -7.86
C ILE A 50 7.68 -4.32 -8.35
N ILE A 51 7.94 -4.20 -9.65
CA ILE A 51 9.27 -4.45 -10.22
C ILE A 51 10.31 -3.51 -9.59
N ALA A 52 10.02 -2.21 -9.55
CA ALA A 52 10.90 -1.23 -8.92
C ALA A 52 11.09 -1.51 -7.41
N GLY A 53 9.99 -1.86 -6.72
CA GLY A 53 10.01 -2.22 -5.31
C GLY A 53 10.87 -3.45 -5.04
N THR A 54 10.81 -4.48 -5.88
CA THR A 54 11.60 -5.70 -5.73
C THR A 54 13.10 -5.43 -5.82
N PHE A 55 13.57 -4.60 -6.76
CA PHE A 55 15.00 -4.27 -6.87
C PHE A 55 15.54 -3.58 -5.61
N VAL A 56 14.76 -2.65 -5.05
CA VAL A 56 15.15 -1.96 -3.81
C VAL A 56 15.07 -2.93 -2.63
N PHE A 57 14.01 -3.73 -2.57
CA PHE A 57 13.78 -4.69 -1.51
C PHE A 57 14.89 -5.74 -1.43
N GLU A 58 15.30 -6.33 -2.56
CA GLU A 58 16.38 -7.32 -2.65
C GLU A 58 17.66 -6.80 -1.97
N ARG A 59 18.16 -5.64 -2.43
CA ARG A 59 19.42 -5.08 -1.93
C ARG A 59 19.37 -4.72 -0.44
N THR A 60 18.24 -4.21 0.02
CA THR A 60 18.03 -3.85 1.43
C THR A 60 17.87 -5.09 2.30
N PHE A 61 17.07 -6.06 1.86
CA PHE A 61 16.79 -7.28 2.60
C PHE A 61 18.04 -8.12 2.80
N ASP A 62 18.90 -8.25 1.78
CA ASP A 62 20.17 -8.96 1.89
C ASP A 62 21.09 -8.32 2.94
N THR A 63 21.15 -6.99 2.99
CA THR A 63 21.99 -6.29 3.97
C THR A 63 21.48 -6.50 5.38
N ILE A 64 20.18 -6.30 5.58
CA ILE A 64 19.53 -6.44 6.88
C ILE A 64 19.67 -7.88 7.39
N SER A 65 19.41 -8.85 6.52
CA SER A 65 19.50 -10.27 6.88
C SER A 65 20.91 -10.67 7.30
N ASN A 66 21.93 -10.23 6.55
CA ASN A 66 23.33 -10.45 6.94
C ASN A 66 23.66 -9.77 8.27
N GLN A 67 23.22 -8.53 8.50
CA GLN A 67 23.47 -7.83 9.76
C GLN A 67 22.82 -8.52 10.97
N ILE A 68 21.60 -9.01 10.81
CA ILE A 68 20.89 -9.77 11.86
C ILE A 68 21.64 -11.07 12.14
N PHE A 69 22.02 -11.80 11.09
CA PHE A 69 22.76 -13.06 11.22
C PHE A 69 24.13 -12.87 11.89
N ASP A 70 24.82 -11.79 11.53
CA ASP A 70 26.11 -11.39 12.10
C ASP A 70 26.00 -11.00 13.55
N SER A 71 24.94 -10.27 13.88
CA SER A 71 24.68 -9.84 15.25
C SER A 71 24.35 -11.01 16.16
N TYR A 72 23.67 -12.03 15.64
CA TYR A 72 23.27 -13.22 16.41
C TYR A 72 24.41 -14.24 16.56
N ASN A 73 25.30 -14.36 15.57
CA ASN A 73 26.37 -15.37 15.54
C ASN A 73 27.77 -14.80 15.79
N LYS A 74 27.87 -13.65 16.47
CA LYS A 74 29.17 -13.01 16.77
C LYS A 74 30.14 -13.99 17.42
N GLY A 75 31.36 -14.04 16.90
CA GLY A 75 32.45 -14.87 17.43
C GLY A 75 32.42 -16.34 17.01
N LYS A 76 31.37 -16.79 16.31
CA LYS A 76 31.28 -18.14 15.72
C LYS A 76 31.57 -18.16 14.23
N GLN A 77 31.40 -17.03 13.55
CA GLN A 77 31.56 -16.97 12.11
C GLN A 77 33.03 -16.98 11.70
N TRP A 78 33.31 -17.60 10.54
CA TRP A 78 34.66 -17.63 9.98
C TRP A 78 35.28 -16.23 9.89
N LYS A 79 34.51 -15.22 9.46
CA LYS A 79 34.97 -13.82 9.38
C LYS A 79 35.51 -13.26 10.71
N ASP A 80 35.01 -13.74 11.86
CA ASP A 80 35.46 -13.29 13.18
C ASP A 80 36.70 -14.04 13.66
N ILE A 81 36.89 -15.30 13.24
CA ILE A 81 37.99 -16.17 13.70
C ILE A 81 39.16 -16.27 12.71
N LYS A 82 38.97 -15.83 11.46
CA LYS A 82 39.93 -15.93 10.36
C LYS A 82 41.31 -15.35 10.71
N HIS A 83 41.34 -14.26 11.47
CA HIS A 83 42.56 -13.59 11.93
C HIS A 83 43.50 -14.50 12.74
N LYS A 84 43.01 -15.62 13.28
CA LYS A 84 43.83 -16.57 14.05
C LYS A 84 44.56 -17.59 13.17
N TYR A 85 44.16 -17.72 11.90
CA TYR A 85 44.56 -18.82 11.03
C TYR A 85 45.16 -18.37 9.70
N GLU A 86 45.02 -17.10 9.31
CA GLU A 86 45.84 -16.54 8.25
C GLU A 86 47.26 -16.29 8.78
N LYS A 87 48.20 -17.13 8.35
CA LYS A 87 49.63 -16.80 8.37
C LYS A 87 49.88 -15.85 7.22
N GLU A 88 50.66 -14.80 7.45
CA GLU A 88 51.19 -13.94 6.37
C GLU A 88 51.91 -14.76 5.30
#